data_AF-A0A4Y6UYB1-F1
#
_entry.id   AF-A0A4Y6UYB1-F1
#
_cell.length_a   1.000
_cell.length_b   1.000
_cell.length_c   1.000
_cell.angle_alpha   90.00
_cell.angle_beta   90.00
_cell.angle_gamma   90.00
#
_symmetry.space_group_name_H-M   'P 1'
#
loop_
_entity.id
_entity.type
_entity.pdbx_description
1 polymer ?
#
loop_
_entity_poly.entity_id
_entity_poly.type
_entity_poly.pdbx_seq_one_letter_code
_entity_poly.pdbx_strand_id
1 'polypeptide(L)'
;MRWTSGKSSGRCWDGGRRSFCPGSGSRIYLEKTGLTHDAQGEWKTMKREKESARGTRPGGAYGQMAGPNALRDPLWGTANVPSAAETKLLRTNALRRLHFVRHAGPAALHTQHTSSRLQHTLGVFALIAHFAPDWPELRAAALLHDVGHGPFSHALEGVGGFDHHRRSEEVLHSPEIRQALGGLNAVEVFDLIEGLRPNPLRNGEWVLHADHLDSWVRSAASFGILPKPAPELLRGYRLSGSSYLEADRHTAELTLRLIVHEAEYHASADNIGPVAVLRALTLRLIEAGGLLPDRLGDLADEGLLHMLRQHSATAAETARLLERPHELAVVRRGERTSGRRTAVLCADRRAEQTARRLRRILAGGRRMGMRDRIGGNRQEETRIYLVRHAHSAYEHGRERERGLSEQGRADAERIALRLRNEGIRIFVSSPYRRAVETIAPLAAAAGQRVVQHEDLRERLVAGDWELGPENFRSEKQRCYADLDYRPPGGESSREAAERGIAVLRGLLRTHAGERIAIGTHGDIMTLMLNGFDAQYDFEFWRRLTMPDVYCALFAGGRFVRAERIEGDG
;
A
#
# COMPACT_ATOMS: atom_id res chain seq x y z
N MET A 1 -45.11 0.28 20.19
CA MET A 1 -45.10 -0.59 18.99
C MET A 1 -44.78 -2.01 19.42
N ARG A 2 -45.73 -2.95 19.28
CA ARG A 2 -45.48 -4.39 19.49
C ARG A 2 -45.13 -5.01 18.14
N TRP A 3 -43.99 -5.69 18.07
CA TRP A 3 -43.55 -6.42 16.89
C TRP A 3 -43.85 -7.91 17.13
N THR A 4 -44.76 -8.50 16.35
CA THR A 4 -45.03 -9.94 16.35
C THR A 4 -44.39 -10.56 15.12
N SER A 5 -43.40 -11.42 15.32
CA SER A 5 -42.76 -12.20 14.25
C SER A 5 -43.67 -13.34 13.81
N GLY A 6 -44.43 -13.12 12.73
CA GLY A 6 -45.17 -14.18 12.06
C GLY A 6 -44.23 -15.09 11.28
N LYS A 7 -43.91 -16.27 11.81
CA LYS A 7 -43.35 -17.38 11.01
C LYS A 7 -44.45 -17.87 10.07
N SER A 8 -44.24 -17.71 8.76
CA SER A 8 -45.11 -18.27 7.73
C SER A 8 -44.89 -19.79 7.61
N SER A 9 -45.56 -20.59 8.43
CA SER A 9 -45.72 -22.03 8.18
C SER A 9 -47.03 -22.25 7.44
N GLY A 10 -47.00 -22.17 6.11
CA GLY A 10 -48.14 -22.48 5.26
C GLY A 10 -48.27 -23.99 5.05
N ARG A 11 -49.12 -24.65 5.85
CA ARG A 11 -49.75 -25.92 5.46
C ARG A 11 -51.22 -25.88 5.87
N CYS A 12 -52.11 -25.94 4.89
CA CYS A 12 -53.46 -26.45 5.05
C CYS A 12 -53.72 -27.49 3.96
N TRP A 13 -54.04 -28.70 4.40
CA TRP A 13 -54.76 -29.72 3.65
C TRP A 13 -56.25 -29.50 3.93
N ASP A 14 -57.10 -29.44 2.90
CA ASP A 14 -58.20 -30.41 2.72
C ASP A 14 -58.98 -30.15 1.40
N GLY A 15 -59.46 -31.24 0.79
CA GLY A 15 -60.69 -31.26 0.00
C GLY A 15 -60.68 -30.69 -1.43
N GLY A 16 -60.30 -31.52 -2.41
CA GLY A 16 -61.01 -31.62 -3.70
C GLY A 16 -60.96 -30.43 -4.69
N ARG A 17 -60.26 -30.65 -5.81
CA ARG A 17 -60.20 -29.84 -7.05
C ARG A 17 -59.33 -28.58 -6.97
N ARG A 18 -58.15 -28.68 -7.61
CA ARG A 18 -57.25 -27.56 -7.88
C ARG A 18 -57.84 -26.65 -8.96
N SER A 19 -58.16 -25.42 -8.61
CA SER A 19 -58.14 -24.26 -9.50
C SER A 19 -57.52 -23.10 -8.75
N PHE A 20 -56.31 -22.71 -9.16
CA PHE A 20 -55.55 -21.64 -8.53
C PHE A 20 -56.10 -20.28 -9.00
N CYS A 21 -56.74 -19.52 -8.11
CA CYS A 21 -57.05 -18.10 -8.34
C CYS A 21 -55.76 -17.27 -8.17
N PRO A 22 -55.36 -16.44 -9.16
CA PRO A 22 -54.21 -15.55 -8.99
C PRO A 22 -54.63 -14.32 -8.19
N GLY A 23 -54.40 -14.36 -6.88
CA GLY A 23 -54.40 -13.16 -6.04
C GLY A 23 -53.26 -12.24 -6.45
N SER A 24 -53.55 -10.93 -6.53
CA SER A 24 -52.70 -9.77 -6.87
C SER A 24 -51.18 -10.02 -6.69
N GLY A 25 -50.58 -10.69 -7.66
CA GLY A 25 -49.16 -10.87 -7.74
C GLY A 25 -48.55 -9.62 -8.35
N SER A 26 -47.66 -8.96 -7.62
CA SER A 26 -46.58 -8.19 -8.23
C SER A 26 -45.85 -9.14 -9.18
N ARG A 27 -46.29 -9.20 -10.44
CA ARG A 27 -45.58 -9.90 -11.49
C ARG A 27 -44.24 -9.21 -11.61
N ILE A 28 -43.19 -9.87 -11.13
CA ILE A 28 -41.83 -9.56 -11.54
C ILE A 28 -41.81 -9.91 -13.02
N TYR A 29 -42.07 -8.92 -13.87
CA TYR A 29 -41.76 -9.02 -15.28
C TYR A 29 -40.22 -8.97 -15.35
N LEU A 30 -39.60 -10.15 -15.46
CA LEU A 30 -38.34 -10.25 -16.17
C LEU A 30 -38.66 -9.86 -17.61
N GLU A 31 -38.61 -8.56 -17.91
CA GLU A 31 -38.52 -8.09 -19.29
C GLU A 31 -37.37 -8.85 -19.93
N LYS A 32 -37.71 -9.68 -20.91
CA LYS A 32 -36.84 -10.60 -21.65
C LYS A 32 -35.38 -10.15 -21.65
N THR A 33 -34.61 -10.59 -20.65
CA THR A 33 -33.17 -10.74 -20.81
C THR A 33 -33.03 -11.83 -21.84
N GLY A 34 -32.76 -11.46 -23.09
CA GLY A 34 -32.59 -12.35 -24.23
C GLY A 34 -31.40 -13.28 -24.03
N LEU A 35 -31.56 -14.27 -23.16
CA LEU A 35 -30.69 -15.44 -23.06
C LEU A 35 -31.39 -16.54 -23.86
N THR A 36 -31.21 -16.52 -25.17
CA THR A 36 -31.51 -17.68 -26.01
C THR A 36 -30.19 -18.27 -26.46
N HIS A 37 -29.97 -19.55 -26.14
CA HIS A 37 -28.86 -20.33 -26.67
C HIS A 37 -29.10 -20.59 -28.16
N ASP A 38 -28.09 -20.39 -29.02
CA ASP A 38 -28.05 -21.11 -30.28
C ASP A 38 -27.49 -22.52 -30.05
N ALA A 39 -27.69 -23.42 -31.01
CA ALA A 39 -27.33 -24.84 -30.90
C ALA A 39 -25.82 -25.10 -30.73
N GLN A 40 -24.98 -24.06 -30.69
CA GLN A 40 -23.54 -24.12 -30.49
C GLN A 40 -23.06 -23.39 -29.22
N GLY A 41 -23.95 -22.78 -28.43
CA GLY A 41 -23.64 -22.36 -27.05
C GLY A 41 -22.83 -21.07 -26.88
N GLU A 42 -22.74 -20.21 -27.90
CA GLU A 42 -22.05 -18.91 -27.77
C GLU A 42 -23.00 -17.73 -27.52
N TRP A 43 -22.59 -16.82 -26.64
CA TRP A 43 -23.34 -15.60 -26.28
C TRP A 43 -23.12 -14.49 -27.31
N LYS A 44 -24.19 -14.05 -27.99
CA LYS A 44 -24.15 -12.88 -28.89
C LYS A 44 -24.81 -11.64 -28.26
N THR A 45 -24.09 -10.52 -28.24
CA THR A 45 -24.64 -9.20 -27.88
C THR A 45 -25.43 -8.61 -29.06
N MET A 46 -26.73 -8.31 -28.86
CA MET A 46 -27.54 -7.60 -29.86
C MET A 46 -27.33 -6.07 -29.82
N LYS A 47 -27.39 -5.43 -30.99
CA LYS A 47 -27.38 -3.96 -31.16
C LYS A 47 -28.61 -3.35 -30.47
N ARG A 48 -28.39 -2.31 -29.65
CA ARG A 48 -29.46 -1.52 -29.01
C ARG A 48 -30.33 -0.83 -30.07
N GLU A 49 -31.62 -1.15 -30.11
CA GLU A 49 -32.62 -0.34 -30.80
C GLU A 49 -32.90 0.96 -30.01
N LYS A 50 -33.21 2.02 -30.74
CA LYS A 50 -33.52 3.36 -30.21
C LYS A 50 -34.82 3.33 -29.40
N GLU A 51 -34.72 3.49 -28.08
CA GLU A 51 -35.88 3.79 -27.24
C GLU A 51 -36.41 5.21 -27.53
N SER A 52 -37.68 5.28 -27.90
CA SER A 52 -38.40 6.52 -28.15
C SER A 52 -38.86 7.18 -26.84
N ALA A 53 -38.97 8.51 -26.90
CA ALA A 53 -39.22 9.39 -25.78
C ALA A 53 -40.56 9.13 -25.05
N ARG A 54 -40.50 8.48 -23.88
CA ARG A 54 -41.46 8.66 -22.78
C ARG A 54 -40.76 8.47 -21.43
N GLY A 55 -40.56 9.57 -20.71
CA GLY A 55 -40.19 9.61 -19.29
C GLY A 55 -38.87 8.92 -18.94
N THR A 56 -37.77 9.69 -18.96
CA THR A 56 -36.48 9.28 -18.41
C THR A 56 -36.61 8.88 -16.94
N ARG A 57 -36.79 7.57 -16.67
CA ARG A 57 -36.47 7.01 -15.36
C ARG A 57 -34.97 7.23 -15.15
N PRO A 58 -34.54 7.94 -14.09
CA PRO A 58 -33.12 8.11 -13.84
C PRO A 58 -32.53 6.71 -13.65
N GLY A 59 -31.59 6.34 -14.52
CA GLY A 59 -31.00 5.01 -14.54
C GLY A 59 -30.29 4.73 -13.21
N GLY A 60 -30.95 4.01 -12.31
CA GLY A 60 -30.44 3.73 -10.97
C GLY A 60 -29.05 3.12 -11.02
N ALA A 61 -28.14 3.57 -10.14
CA ALA A 61 -26.88 2.88 -9.91
C ALA A 61 -27.20 1.50 -9.29
N TYR A 62 -27.08 0.46 -10.10
CA TYR A 62 -27.32 -0.91 -9.67
C TYR A 62 -26.47 -1.26 -8.43
N GLY A 63 -27.11 -1.84 -7.41
CA GLY A 63 -26.47 -2.66 -6.39
C GLY A 63 -25.78 -1.97 -5.20
N GLN A 64 -25.83 -0.63 -5.07
CA GLN A 64 -25.19 0.09 -3.95
C GLN A 64 -25.98 1.29 -3.39
N MET A 65 -27.07 1.70 -4.05
CA MET A 65 -27.90 2.79 -3.54
C MET A 65 -28.94 2.26 -2.56
N ALA A 66 -28.84 2.64 -1.29
CA ALA A 66 -29.87 2.41 -0.29
C ALA A 66 -30.84 3.61 -0.26
N GLY A 67 -31.66 3.76 -1.32
CA GLY A 67 -32.68 4.80 -1.42
C GLY A 67 -32.68 5.57 -2.75
N PRO A 68 -33.43 6.70 -2.82
CA PRO A 68 -33.64 7.46 -4.05
C PRO A 68 -32.35 8.16 -4.51
N ASN A 69 -31.56 7.49 -5.34
CA ASN A 69 -30.36 8.01 -6.00
C ASN A 69 -29.23 8.50 -5.07
N ALA A 70 -29.19 8.01 -3.83
CA ALA A 70 -28.13 8.33 -2.88
C ALA A 70 -27.34 7.08 -2.48
N LEU A 71 -26.02 7.21 -2.46
CA LEU A 71 -25.10 6.26 -1.83
C LEU A 71 -25.13 6.52 -0.31
N ARG A 72 -25.51 5.51 0.46
CA ARG A 72 -25.45 5.56 1.94
C ARG A 72 -24.34 4.65 2.42
N ASP A 73 -23.42 5.20 3.19
CA ASP A 73 -22.45 4.38 3.93
C ASP A 73 -23.03 4.06 5.32
N PRO A 74 -23.19 2.78 5.67
CA PRO A 74 -23.81 2.37 6.92
C PRO A 74 -22.92 2.60 8.16
N LEU A 75 -21.61 2.78 7.98
CA LEU A 75 -20.69 3.07 9.08
C LEU A 75 -20.83 4.54 9.47
N TRP A 76 -20.59 5.44 8.53
CA TRP A 76 -20.57 6.89 8.75
C TRP A 76 -21.96 7.51 8.79
N GLY A 77 -23.00 6.81 8.32
CA GLY A 77 -24.37 7.30 8.31
C GLY A 77 -24.62 8.45 7.33
N THR A 78 -23.67 8.73 6.43
CA THR A 78 -23.75 9.78 5.42
C THR A 78 -24.58 9.33 4.22
N ALA A 79 -25.22 10.28 3.54
CA ALA A 79 -25.91 10.05 2.28
C ALA A 79 -25.42 11.04 1.23
N ASN A 80 -24.87 10.54 0.12
CA ASN A 80 -24.29 11.35 -0.94
C ASN A 80 -24.95 11.01 -2.28
N VAL A 81 -25.32 12.03 -3.05
CA VAL A 81 -25.79 11.84 -4.44
C VAL A 81 -24.57 11.84 -5.36
N PRO A 82 -24.26 10.71 -6.02
CA PRO A 82 -23.08 10.65 -6.88
C PRO A 82 -23.27 11.49 -8.14
N SER A 83 -22.18 12.11 -8.60
CA SER A 83 -22.13 12.80 -9.90
C SER A 83 -22.27 11.81 -11.06
N ALA A 84 -22.37 12.33 -12.30
CA ALA A 84 -22.41 11.48 -13.48
C ALA A 84 -21.10 10.67 -13.66
N ALA A 85 -19.94 11.27 -13.38
CA ALA A 85 -18.65 10.58 -13.43
C ALA A 85 -18.55 9.52 -12.34
N GLU A 86 -18.91 9.85 -11.10
CA GLU A 86 -18.92 8.90 -9.98
C GLU A 86 -19.88 7.73 -10.24
N THR A 87 -21.06 8.00 -10.80
CA THR A 87 -22.01 6.95 -11.18
C THR A 87 -21.43 6.00 -12.24
N LYS A 88 -20.62 6.50 -13.17
CA LYS A 88 -19.90 5.65 -14.14
C LYS A 88 -18.80 4.85 -13.46
N LEU A 89 -17.98 5.49 -12.61
CA LEU A 89 -16.91 4.82 -11.85
C LEU A 89 -17.45 3.67 -11.00
N LEU A 90 -18.57 3.89 -10.30
CA LEU A 90 -19.25 2.88 -9.48
C LEU A 90 -19.69 1.62 -10.27
N ARG A 91 -19.80 1.72 -11.60
CA ARG A 91 -20.20 0.64 -12.51
C ARG A 91 -19.03 -0.05 -13.20
N THR A 92 -17.80 0.41 -13.00
CA THR A 92 -16.60 -0.19 -13.60
C THR A 92 -16.30 -1.55 -12.99
N ASN A 93 -15.74 -2.46 -13.79
CA ASN A 93 -15.31 -3.76 -13.30
C ASN A 93 -14.22 -3.63 -12.23
N ALA A 94 -13.30 -2.68 -12.43
CA ALA A 94 -12.24 -2.35 -11.47
C ALA A 94 -12.79 -2.12 -10.05
N LEU A 95 -13.80 -1.26 -9.92
CA LEU A 95 -14.39 -0.95 -8.62
C LEU A 95 -15.30 -2.08 -8.11
N ARG A 96 -16.11 -2.67 -8.99
CA ARG A 96 -17.03 -3.76 -8.60
C ARG A 96 -16.28 -5.00 -8.12
N ARG A 97 -15.08 -5.27 -8.64
CA ARG A 97 -14.21 -6.35 -8.19
C ARG A 97 -13.86 -6.23 -6.70
N LEU A 98 -13.68 -5.01 -6.18
CA LEU A 98 -13.34 -4.79 -4.76
C LEU A 98 -14.40 -5.32 -3.78
N HIS A 99 -15.61 -5.62 -4.25
CA HIS A 99 -16.62 -6.30 -3.44
C HIS A 99 -16.17 -7.69 -2.98
N PHE A 100 -15.36 -8.34 -3.82
CA PHE A 100 -14.89 -9.71 -3.65
C PHE A 100 -13.46 -9.77 -3.09
N VAL A 101 -12.93 -8.65 -2.63
CA VAL A 101 -11.62 -8.54 -1.97
C VAL A 101 -11.83 -8.13 -0.52
N ARG A 102 -11.37 -8.94 0.43
CA ARG A 102 -11.53 -8.67 1.87
C ARG A 102 -10.52 -7.63 2.35
N HIS A 103 -11.00 -6.57 2.99
CA HIS A 103 -10.19 -5.48 3.56
C HIS A 103 -9.23 -6.00 4.65
N ALA A 104 -9.71 -6.87 5.55
CA ALA A 104 -8.90 -7.49 6.60
C ALA A 104 -7.87 -8.52 6.10
N GLY A 105 -7.82 -8.76 4.79
CA GLY A 105 -7.03 -9.83 4.21
C GLY A 105 -7.46 -11.21 4.72
N PRO A 106 -6.53 -12.15 4.90
CA PRO A 106 -6.81 -13.54 5.28
C PRO A 106 -7.43 -13.66 6.66
N ALA A 107 -7.29 -12.63 7.51
CA ALA A 107 -7.91 -12.59 8.80
C ALA A 107 -9.46 -12.62 8.75
N ALA A 108 -10.05 -12.21 7.62
CA ALA A 108 -11.48 -12.31 7.39
C ALA A 108 -12.01 -13.77 7.31
N LEU A 109 -11.13 -14.76 7.15
CA LEU A 109 -11.54 -16.16 7.01
C LEU A 109 -12.00 -16.78 8.35
N HIS A 110 -11.54 -16.25 9.48
CA HIS A 110 -11.79 -16.80 10.81
C HIS A 110 -12.10 -15.75 11.88
N THR A 111 -12.18 -14.46 11.51
CA THR A 111 -12.58 -13.37 12.42
C THR A 111 -13.87 -12.69 11.95
N GLN A 112 -14.42 -11.82 12.80
CA GLN A 112 -15.59 -10.98 12.46
C GLN A 112 -15.24 -9.81 11.52
N HIS A 113 -13.96 -9.58 11.23
CA HIS A 113 -13.52 -8.50 10.35
C HIS A 113 -13.70 -8.90 8.87
N THR A 114 -14.94 -8.90 8.40
CA THR A 114 -15.32 -9.43 7.08
C THR A 114 -15.60 -8.37 6.03
N SER A 115 -15.32 -7.09 6.30
CA SER A 115 -15.56 -6.01 5.34
C SER A 115 -14.78 -6.21 4.04
N SER A 116 -15.42 -5.85 2.92
CA SER A 116 -14.78 -5.79 1.61
C SER A 116 -14.01 -4.49 1.42
N ARG A 117 -13.02 -4.48 0.52
CA ARG A 117 -12.36 -3.24 0.10
C ARG A 117 -13.34 -2.25 -0.50
N LEU A 118 -14.36 -2.73 -1.21
CA LEU A 118 -15.42 -1.84 -1.70
C LEU A 118 -16.14 -1.10 -0.55
N GLN A 119 -16.44 -1.76 0.56
CA GLN A 119 -17.06 -1.08 1.70
C GLN A 119 -16.14 -0.01 2.29
N HIS A 120 -14.85 -0.31 2.39
CA HIS A 120 -13.83 0.67 2.79
C HIS A 120 -13.77 1.85 1.81
N THR A 121 -13.63 1.58 0.51
CA THR A 121 -13.62 2.59 -0.55
C THR A 121 -14.85 3.50 -0.52
N LEU A 122 -16.05 2.95 -0.32
CA LEU A 122 -17.27 3.75 -0.22
C LEU A 122 -17.34 4.58 1.07
N GLY A 123 -16.74 4.10 2.16
CA GLY A 123 -16.58 4.85 3.40
C GLY A 123 -15.58 5.99 3.28
N VAL A 124 -14.46 5.76 2.62
CA VAL A 124 -13.48 6.81 2.29
C VAL A 124 -14.12 7.85 1.36
N PHE A 125 -14.85 7.42 0.33
CA PHE A 125 -15.65 8.33 -0.50
C PHE A 125 -16.66 9.13 0.32
N ALA A 126 -17.35 8.50 1.28
CA ALA A 126 -18.28 9.18 2.17
C ALA A 126 -17.60 10.26 3.03
N LEU A 127 -16.42 9.97 3.58
CA LEU A 127 -15.61 10.95 4.32
C LEU A 127 -15.16 12.10 3.42
N ILE A 128 -14.66 11.81 2.23
CA ILE A 128 -14.20 12.83 1.28
C ILE A 128 -15.38 13.69 0.78
N ALA A 129 -16.52 13.10 0.48
CA ALA A 129 -17.72 13.84 0.11
C ALA A 129 -18.26 14.69 1.28
N HIS A 130 -18.00 14.30 2.53
CA HIS A 130 -18.34 15.08 3.71
C HIS A 130 -17.39 16.29 3.91
N PHE A 131 -16.07 16.08 3.82
CA PHE A 131 -15.08 17.13 4.10
C PHE A 131 -14.75 18.02 2.90
N ALA A 132 -14.85 17.50 1.68
CA ALA A 132 -14.50 18.19 0.44
C ALA A 132 -15.56 17.93 -0.66
N PRO A 133 -16.84 18.34 -0.44
CA PRO A 133 -17.94 18.05 -1.36
C PRO A 133 -17.74 18.63 -2.76
N ASP A 134 -17.04 19.77 -2.85
CA ASP A 134 -16.84 20.58 -4.06
C ASP A 134 -15.54 20.25 -4.83
N TRP A 135 -14.84 19.18 -4.46
CA TRP A 135 -13.60 18.74 -5.14
C TRP A 135 -13.82 17.43 -5.91
N PRO A 136 -14.28 17.48 -7.16
CA PRO A 136 -14.73 16.30 -7.89
C PRO A 136 -13.59 15.33 -8.23
N GLU A 137 -12.38 15.81 -8.52
CA GLU A 137 -11.19 14.98 -8.73
C GLU A 137 -10.83 14.19 -7.46
N LEU A 138 -10.87 14.83 -6.30
CA LEU A 138 -10.58 14.15 -5.03
C LEU A 138 -11.65 13.11 -4.67
N ARG A 139 -12.93 13.39 -4.97
CA ARG A 139 -14.01 12.41 -4.80
C ARG A 139 -13.85 11.20 -5.73
N ALA A 140 -13.43 11.43 -6.98
CA ALA A 140 -13.08 10.35 -7.90
C ALA A 140 -11.85 9.56 -7.42
N ALA A 141 -10.81 10.25 -6.93
CA ALA A 141 -9.62 9.64 -6.32
C ALA A 141 -10.00 8.76 -5.12
N ALA A 142 -10.94 9.21 -4.28
CA ALA A 142 -11.44 8.44 -3.15
C ALA A 142 -12.13 7.13 -3.58
N LEU A 143 -12.86 7.12 -4.71
CA LEU A 143 -13.41 5.89 -5.27
C LEU A 143 -12.31 4.99 -5.86
N LEU A 144 -11.22 5.56 -6.37
CA LEU A 144 -10.24 4.82 -7.15
C LEU A 144 -8.98 4.39 -6.37
N HIS A 145 -8.72 4.92 -5.18
CA HIS A 145 -7.46 4.70 -4.45
C HIS A 145 -7.11 3.22 -4.22
N ASP A 146 -8.11 2.36 -4.10
CA ASP A 146 -7.98 0.97 -3.67
C ASP A 146 -8.08 -0.04 -4.84
N VAL A 147 -8.25 0.42 -6.09
CA VAL A 147 -8.56 -0.45 -7.24
C VAL A 147 -7.45 -1.41 -7.62
N GLY A 148 -6.21 -1.12 -7.22
CA GLY A 148 -5.04 -1.97 -7.46
C GLY A 148 -4.96 -3.22 -6.59
N HIS A 149 -5.71 -3.30 -5.48
CA HIS A 149 -5.56 -4.40 -4.55
C HIS A 149 -5.89 -5.78 -5.12
N GLY A 150 -4.97 -6.72 -4.88
CA GLY A 150 -5.10 -8.13 -5.18
C GLY A 150 -5.98 -8.89 -4.18
N PRO A 151 -6.12 -10.21 -4.36
CA PRO A 151 -6.88 -11.05 -3.44
C PRO A 151 -6.24 -11.01 -2.04
N PHE A 152 -7.09 -10.89 -1.02
CA PHE A 152 -6.72 -10.74 0.38
C PHE A 152 -5.80 -9.54 0.66
N SER A 153 -6.03 -8.43 -0.05
CA SER A 153 -5.42 -7.14 0.28
C SER A 153 -3.89 -7.15 0.16
N HIS A 154 -3.17 -6.62 1.16
CA HIS A 154 -1.70 -6.60 1.15
C HIS A 154 -1.06 -7.95 1.47
N ALA A 155 -1.84 -8.98 1.81
CA ALA A 155 -1.29 -10.23 2.30
C ALA A 155 -0.39 -10.92 1.28
N LEU A 156 -0.58 -10.68 -0.02
CA LEU A 156 0.18 -11.32 -1.09
C LEU A 156 1.19 -10.36 -1.76
N GLU A 157 1.44 -9.19 -1.17
CA GLU A 157 2.44 -8.26 -1.70
C GLU A 157 3.82 -8.93 -1.82
N GLY A 158 4.47 -8.77 -2.97
CA GLY A 158 5.75 -9.37 -3.31
C GLY A 158 5.71 -10.87 -3.63
N VAL A 159 4.56 -11.55 -3.48
CA VAL A 159 4.42 -12.96 -3.89
C VAL A 159 4.39 -13.03 -5.42
N GLY A 160 5.34 -13.74 -6.02
CA GLY A 160 5.44 -13.84 -7.48
C GLY A 160 5.72 -12.50 -8.17
N GLY A 161 6.28 -11.52 -7.46
CA GLY A 161 6.48 -10.16 -8.00
C GLY A 161 5.21 -9.31 -8.05
N PHE A 162 4.12 -9.73 -7.40
CA PHE A 162 2.90 -8.93 -7.31
C PHE A 162 3.13 -7.63 -6.54
N ASP A 163 2.72 -6.52 -7.14
CA ASP A 163 2.80 -5.16 -6.59
C ASP A 163 1.46 -4.47 -6.83
N HIS A 164 0.78 -4.12 -5.74
CA HIS A 164 -0.53 -3.48 -5.83
C HIS A 164 -0.47 -2.02 -6.30
N HIS A 165 0.64 -1.30 -6.10
CA HIS A 165 0.82 0.07 -6.62
C HIS A 165 0.97 0.05 -8.13
N ARG A 166 1.83 -0.83 -8.66
CA ARG A 166 1.95 -1.04 -10.10
C ARG A 166 0.61 -1.40 -10.72
N ARG A 167 -0.15 -2.30 -10.07
CA ARG A 167 -1.48 -2.67 -10.54
C ARG A 167 -2.47 -1.50 -10.46
N SER A 168 -2.43 -0.69 -9.40
CA SER A 168 -3.23 0.54 -9.31
C SER A 168 -2.98 1.40 -10.53
N GLU A 169 -1.72 1.69 -10.86
CA GLU A 169 -1.33 2.46 -12.04
C GLU A 169 -1.89 1.86 -13.35
N GLU A 170 -1.71 0.55 -13.57
CA GLU A 170 -2.23 -0.16 -14.74
C GLU A 170 -3.76 -0.03 -14.87
N VAL A 171 -4.50 -0.21 -13.78
CA VAL A 171 -5.97 -0.10 -13.75
C VAL A 171 -6.43 1.34 -13.94
N LEU A 172 -5.77 2.30 -13.29
CA LEU A 172 -6.05 3.73 -13.37
C LEU A 172 -5.87 4.25 -14.81
N HIS A 173 -4.87 3.74 -15.54
CA HIS A 173 -4.65 4.08 -16.94
C HIS A 173 -5.52 3.32 -17.93
N SER A 174 -6.37 2.38 -17.49
CA SER A 174 -7.21 1.58 -18.38
C SER A 174 -8.24 2.43 -19.17
N PRO A 175 -8.66 1.99 -20.38
CA PRO A 175 -9.70 2.68 -21.14
C PRO A 175 -11.03 2.79 -20.40
N GLU A 176 -11.38 1.79 -19.58
CA GLU A 176 -12.61 1.78 -18.77
C GLU A 176 -12.63 2.94 -17.77
N ILE A 177 -11.55 3.12 -17.00
CA ILE A 177 -11.44 4.20 -16.02
C ILE A 177 -11.37 5.57 -16.71
N ARG A 178 -10.56 5.71 -17.77
CA ARG A 178 -10.47 6.98 -18.52
C ARG A 178 -11.83 7.42 -19.08
N GLN A 179 -12.61 6.49 -19.62
CA GLN A 179 -13.95 6.78 -20.12
C GLN A 179 -14.93 7.13 -19.00
N ALA A 180 -14.82 6.47 -17.84
CA ALA A 180 -15.69 6.70 -16.70
C ALA A 180 -15.45 8.07 -16.02
N LEU A 181 -14.20 8.55 -15.98
CA LEU A 181 -13.84 9.87 -15.47
C LEU A 181 -14.53 11.02 -16.21
N GLY A 182 -14.92 10.82 -17.47
CA GLY A 182 -15.97 11.62 -18.13
C GLY A 182 -15.75 13.14 -18.17
N GLY A 183 -14.49 13.58 -18.19
CA GLY A 183 -14.09 15.00 -18.23
C GLY A 183 -13.28 15.48 -17.03
N LEU A 184 -13.20 14.69 -15.94
CA LEU A 184 -12.31 14.97 -14.82
C LEU A 184 -10.83 14.88 -15.23
N ASN A 185 -9.98 15.67 -14.58
CA ASN A 185 -8.54 15.65 -14.84
C ASN A 185 -7.91 14.35 -14.30
N ALA A 186 -7.69 13.38 -15.19
CA ALA A 186 -7.12 12.08 -14.83
C ALA A 186 -5.74 12.18 -14.18
N VAL A 187 -4.88 13.11 -14.62
CA VAL A 187 -3.55 13.32 -14.04
C VAL A 187 -3.68 13.79 -12.59
N GLU A 188 -4.57 14.74 -12.33
CA GLU A 188 -4.84 15.20 -10.97
C GLU A 188 -5.43 14.10 -10.08
N VAL A 189 -6.37 13.31 -10.59
CA VAL A 189 -6.91 12.15 -9.85
C VAL A 189 -5.79 11.21 -9.41
N PHE A 190 -4.82 10.92 -10.29
CA PHE A 190 -3.69 10.06 -9.96
C PHE A 190 -2.73 10.70 -8.96
N ASP A 191 -2.38 11.98 -9.14
CA ASP A 191 -1.55 12.71 -8.19
C ASP A 191 -2.14 12.74 -6.77
N LEU A 192 -3.48 12.81 -6.67
CA LEU A 192 -4.19 12.78 -5.39
C LEU A 192 -4.16 11.39 -4.74
N ILE A 193 -4.32 10.32 -5.53
CA ILE A 193 -4.22 8.93 -5.05
C ILE A 193 -2.81 8.61 -4.54
N GLU A 194 -1.79 9.08 -5.25
CA GLU A 194 -0.38 8.88 -4.87
C GLU A 194 0.09 9.84 -3.77
N GLY A 195 -0.73 10.83 -3.38
CA GLY A 195 -0.38 11.82 -2.38
C GLY A 195 0.75 12.75 -2.83
N LEU A 196 0.96 12.89 -4.14
CA LEU A 196 1.92 13.85 -4.74
C LEU A 196 1.50 15.29 -4.47
N ARG A 197 0.21 15.51 -4.22
CA ARG A 197 -0.37 16.78 -3.76
C ARG A 197 -0.98 16.59 -2.37
N PRO A 198 -0.76 17.50 -1.40
CA PRO A 198 -1.35 17.41 -0.07
C PRO A 198 -2.89 17.42 -0.12
N ASN A 199 -3.54 16.37 0.38
CA ASN A 199 -4.98 16.18 0.29
C ASN A 199 -5.54 15.29 1.43
N PRO A 200 -6.81 15.42 1.85
CA PRO A 200 -7.32 14.69 3.01
C PRO A 200 -7.58 13.20 2.75
N LEU A 201 -7.44 12.70 1.52
CA LEU A 201 -7.55 11.27 1.19
C LEU A 201 -6.29 10.52 1.61
N ARG A 202 -5.12 11.01 1.18
CA ARG A 202 -3.81 10.41 1.43
C ARG A 202 -2.73 11.49 1.57
N ASN A 203 -1.92 11.39 2.64
CA ASN A 203 -0.85 12.34 2.98
C ASN A 203 0.38 11.62 3.55
N GLY A 204 1.41 12.38 3.93
CA GLY A 204 2.57 11.86 4.64
C GLY A 204 2.24 11.12 5.95
N GLU A 205 3.11 10.19 6.35
CA GLU A 205 2.93 9.12 7.37
C GLU A 205 2.58 9.54 8.82
N TRP A 206 2.30 10.80 9.09
CA TRP A 206 2.08 11.29 10.47
C TRP A 206 0.86 12.20 10.60
N VAL A 207 0.02 12.24 9.57
CA VAL A 207 -1.19 13.05 9.56
C VAL A 207 -2.40 12.16 9.34
N LEU A 208 -3.48 12.46 10.07
CA LEU A 208 -4.76 11.78 9.88
C LEU A 208 -5.30 12.08 8.47
N HIS A 209 -5.64 11.03 7.73
CA HIS A 209 -6.30 11.11 6.43
C HIS A 209 -7.44 10.09 6.35
N ALA A 210 -8.34 10.27 5.38
CA ALA A 210 -9.62 9.58 5.30
C ALA A 210 -9.48 8.07 5.10
N ASP A 211 -8.48 7.63 4.33
CA ASP A 211 -8.15 6.22 4.13
C ASP A 211 -7.88 5.51 5.48
N HIS A 212 -6.88 5.97 6.24
CA HIS A 212 -6.61 5.41 7.57
C HIS A 212 -7.79 5.55 8.55
N LEU A 213 -8.47 6.70 8.55
CA LEU A 213 -9.61 6.93 9.45
C LEU A 213 -10.73 5.92 9.22
N ASP A 214 -11.13 5.70 7.96
CA ASP A 214 -12.14 4.69 7.63
C ASP A 214 -11.66 3.30 8.04
N SER A 215 -10.43 2.93 7.70
CA SER A 215 -9.87 1.62 8.01
C SER A 215 -9.95 1.30 9.51
N TRP A 216 -9.48 2.21 10.38
CA TRP A 216 -9.50 2.02 11.83
C TRP A 216 -10.92 1.97 12.41
N VAL A 217 -11.80 2.87 11.97
CA VAL A 217 -13.18 2.94 12.48
C VAL A 217 -13.99 1.74 12.01
N ARG A 218 -13.79 1.28 10.77
CA ARG A 218 -14.47 0.11 10.18
C ARG A 218 -14.02 -1.20 10.81
N SER A 219 -12.72 -1.34 11.06
CA SER A 219 -12.18 -2.49 11.78
C SER A 219 -12.74 -2.53 13.21
N ALA A 220 -12.67 -1.40 13.93
CA ALA A 220 -13.25 -1.28 15.27
C ALA A 220 -14.77 -1.56 15.32
N ALA A 221 -15.52 -1.14 14.29
CA ALA A 221 -16.94 -1.46 14.16
C ALA A 221 -17.18 -2.95 14.00
N SER A 222 -16.36 -3.62 13.18
CA SER A 222 -16.44 -5.06 12.93
C SER A 222 -16.13 -5.88 14.19
N PHE A 223 -15.25 -5.37 15.06
CA PHE A 223 -14.95 -5.97 16.36
C PHE A 223 -15.94 -5.57 17.48
N GLY A 224 -16.87 -4.65 17.21
CA GLY A 224 -17.83 -4.17 18.22
C GLY A 224 -17.18 -3.36 19.35
N ILE A 225 -16.03 -2.73 19.10
CA ILE A 225 -15.27 -1.97 20.10
C ILE A 225 -15.35 -0.46 19.91
N LEU A 226 -16.16 0.01 18.95
CA LEU A 226 -16.36 1.45 18.77
C LEU A 226 -16.94 2.07 20.05
N PRO A 227 -16.29 3.11 20.59
CA PRO A 227 -16.70 3.71 21.87
C PRO A 227 -18.02 4.49 21.78
N LYS A 228 -18.40 4.88 20.56
CA LYS A 228 -19.67 5.53 20.20
C LYS A 228 -19.97 5.26 18.72
N PRO A 229 -21.21 5.47 18.24
CA PRO A 229 -21.51 5.35 16.82
C PRO A 229 -20.60 6.23 15.96
N ALA A 230 -20.11 5.71 14.85
CA ALA A 230 -19.22 6.44 13.93
C ALA A 230 -19.78 7.79 13.43
N PRO A 231 -21.11 7.98 13.19
CA PRO A 231 -21.65 9.30 12.86
C PRO A 231 -21.48 10.35 13.98
N GLU A 232 -21.41 9.92 15.24
CA GLU A 232 -21.12 10.82 16.37
C GLU A 232 -19.62 11.11 16.48
N LEU A 233 -18.78 10.11 16.18
CA LEU A 233 -17.32 10.29 16.11
C LEU A 233 -16.95 11.29 15.00
N LEU A 234 -17.64 11.22 13.85
CA LEU A 234 -17.40 12.09 12.69
C LEU A 234 -17.45 13.59 13.04
N ARG A 235 -18.35 13.99 13.96
CA ARG A 235 -18.53 15.40 14.39
C ARG A 235 -17.31 16.00 15.07
N GLY A 236 -16.42 15.15 15.57
CA GLY A 236 -15.20 15.59 16.23
C GLY A 236 -14.02 15.79 15.28
N TYR A 237 -14.20 15.53 13.99
CA TYR A 237 -13.21 15.79 12.96
C TYR A 237 -13.57 17.03 12.14
N ARG A 238 -12.55 17.72 11.63
CA ARG A 238 -12.69 18.83 10.69
C ARG A 238 -11.58 18.78 9.64
N LEU A 239 -11.84 19.37 8.49
CA LEU A 239 -10.78 19.67 7.52
C LEU A 239 -10.00 20.91 7.99
N SER A 240 -8.69 20.79 8.04
CA SER A 240 -7.76 21.89 8.34
C SER A 240 -7.04 22.31 7.07
N GLY A 241 -7.26 23.56 6.68
CA GLY A 241 -6.90 24.04 5.34
C GLY A 241 -7.63 23.24 4.27
N SER A 242 -6.92 22.84 3.22
CA SER A 242 -7.44 22.00 2.13
C SER A 242 -6.85 20.58 2.13
N SER A 243 -6.04 20.23 3.13
CA SER A 243 -5.14 19.06 3.00
C SER A 243 -5.23 18.06 4.14
N TYR A 244 -5.64 18.42 5.37
CA TYR A 244 -5.48 17.51 6.52
C TYR A 244 -6.75 17.38 7.36
N LEU A 245 -6.99 16.19 7.92
CA LEU A 245 -8.04 16.01 8.92
C LEU A 245 -7.47 16.28 10.31
N GLU A 246 -8.17 17.12 11.07
CA GLU A 246 -7.91 17.36 12.48
C GLU A 246 -9.03 16.78 13.32
N ALA A 247 -8.71 16.34 14.53
CA ALA A 247 -9.69 15.92 15.53
C ALA A 247 -9.65 16.84 16.74
N ASP A 248 -10.81 17.09 17.35
CA ASP A 248 -10.84 17.65 18.71
C ASP A 248 -10.10 16.72 19.69
N ARG A 249 -9.71 17.24 20.86
CA ARG A 249 -8.91 16.48 21.84
C ARG A 249 -9.53 15.14 22.23
N HIS A 250 -10.84 15.10 22.45
CA HIS A 250 -11.52 13.88 22.90
C HIS A 250 -11.60 12.86 21.75
N THR A 251 -11.94 13.31 20.56
CA THR A 251 -12.01 12.48 19.35
C THR A 251 -10.62 11.96 18.94
N ALA A 252 -9.58 12.77 19.10
CA ALA A 252 -8.19 12.36 18.91
C ALA A 252 -7.79 11.23 19.86
N GLU A 253 -8.15 11.32 21.15
CA GLU A 253 -7.87 10.26 22.13
C GLU A 253 -8.57 8.95 21.77
N LEU A 254 -9.84 9.01 21.36
CA LEU A 254 -10.59 7.83 20.90
C LEU A 254 -9.95 7.23 19.65
N THR A 255 -9.61 8.06 18.65
CA THR A 255 -8.93 7.63 17.42
C THR A 255 -7.63 6.91 17.77
N LEU A 256 -6.84 7.45 18.70
CA LEU A 256 -5.57 6.84 19.11
C LEU A 256 -5.77 5.44 19.71
N ARG A 257 -6.85 5.22 20.46
CA ARG A 257 -7.19 3.89 20.98
C ARG A 257 -7.53 2.92 19.84
N LEU A 258 -8.22 3.37 18.79
CA LEU A 258 -8.51 2.56 17.61
C LEU A 258 -7.22 2.17 16.87
N ILE A 259 -6.30 3.13 16.68
CA ILE A 259 -4.98 2.88 16.06
C ILE A 259 -4.19 1.83 16.85
N VAL A 260 -4.18 1.94 18.18
CA VAL A 260 -3.51 0.96 19.07
C VAL A 260 -4.13 -0.41 18.91
N HIS A 261 -5.47 -0.49 18.91
CA HIS A 261 -6.16 -1.75 18.70
C HIS A 261 -5.82 -2.38 17.35
N GLU A 262 -5.84 -1.61 16.26
CA GLU A 262 -5.49 -2.10 14.93
C GLU A 262 -4.05 -2.64 14.88
N ALA A 263 -3.10 -1.92 15.47
CA ALA A 263 -1.70 -2.35 15.54
C ALA A 263 -1.54 -3.66 16.33
N GLU A 264 -2.27 -3.82 17.43
CA GLU A 264 -2.28 -5.06 18.22
C GLU A 264 -2.92 -6.21 17.47
N TYR A 265 -4.01 -5.95 16.76
CA TYR A 265 -4.68 -6.92 15.92
C TYR A 265 -3.77 -7.40 14.78
N HIS A 266 -3.08 -6.49 14.08
CA HIS A 266 -2.13 -6.87 13.03
C HIS A 266 -0.98 -7.73 13.57
N ALA A 267 -0.56 -7.51 14.82
CA ALA A 267 0.45 -8.31 15.51
C ALA A 267 -0.09 -9.63 16.11
N SER A 268 -1.40 -9.86 16.06
CA SER A 268 -2.03 -11.04 16.67
C SER A 268 -1.77 -12.31 15.86
N ALA A 269 -1.90 -13.46 16.54
CA ALA A 269 -1.84 -14.76 15.86
C ALA A 269 -2.96 -14.92 14.82
N ASP A 270 -4.13 -14.31 15.08
CA ASP A 270 -5.29 -14.33 14.19
C ASP A 270 -5.00 -13.61 12.86
N ASN A 271 -4.13 -12.61 12.84
CA ASN A 271 -3.71 -12.00 11.57
C ASN A 271 -2.47 -12.72 10.98
N ILE A 272 -1.41 -12.88 11.77
CA ILE A 272 -0.11 -13.35 11.29
C ILE A 272 -0.16 -14.77 10.72
N GLY A 273 -0.83 -15.70 11.41
CA GLY A 273 -0.84 -17.11 11.01
C GLY A 273 -1.48 -17.30 9.63
N PRO A 274 -2.72 -16.86 9.44
CA PRO A 274 -3.45 -16.99 8.17
C PRO A 274 -2.81 -16.23 7.02
N VAL A 275 -2.22 -15.04 7.27
CA VAL A 275 -1.40 -14.34 6.26
C VAL A 275 -0.21 -15.18 5.81
N ALA A 276 0.57 -15.72 6.74
CA ALA A 276 1.74 -16.51 6.40
C ALA A 276 1.39 -17.81 5.67
N VAL A 277 0.34 -18.51 6.12
CA VAL A 277 -0.13 -19.76 5.48
C VAL A 277 -0.63 -19.47 4.07
N LEU A 278 -1.48 -18.44 3.89
CA LEU A 278 -1.99 -18.10 2.57
C LEU A 278 -0.85 -17.72 1.61
N ARG A 279 0.12 -16.91 2.05
CA ARG A 279 1.32 -16.59 1.25
C ARG A 279 2.07 -17.84 0.80
N ALA A 280 2.31 -18.78 1.72
CA ALA A 280 3.02 -20.02 1.43
C ALA A 280 2.23 -20.91 0.45
N LEU A 281 0.91 -20.98 0.60
CA LEU A 281 0.06 -21.73 -0.32
C LEU A 281 0.03 -21.11 -1.72
N THR A 282 -0.07 -19.78 -1.82
CA THR A 282 -0.03 -19.08 -3.11
C THR A 282 1.32 -19.27 -3.80
N LEU A 283 2.44 -19.15 -3.07
CA LEU A 283 3.77 -19.44 -3.63
C LEU A 283 3.87 -20.88 -4.14
N ARG A 284 3.41 -21.85 -3.34
CA ARG A 284 3.41 -23.27 -3.74
C ARG A 284 2.54 -23.53 -4.97
N LEU A 285 1.40 -22.85 -5.09
CA LEU A 285 0.54 -22.94 -6.27
C LEU A 285 1.27 -22.41 -7.52
N ILE A 286 1.98 -21.30 -7.40
CA ILE A 286 2.78 -20.72 -8.48
C ILE A 286 3.93 -21.66 -8.87
N GLU A 287 4.71 -22.15 -7.91
CA GLU A 287 5.82 -23.08 -8.14
C GLU A 287 5.38 -24.39 -8.80
N ALA A 288 4.18 -24.86 -8.47
CA ALA A 288 3.59 -26.05 -9.08
C ALA A 288 2.92 -25.79 -10.45
N GLY A 289 2.99 -24.56 -10.97
CA GLY A 289 2.41 -24.18 -12.27
C GLY A 289 0.88 -24.01 -12.26
N GLY A 290 0.25 -24.01 -11.10
CA GLY A 290 -1.20 -23.86 -10.95
C GLY A 290 -1.70 -22.41 -11.07
N LEU A 291 -0.81 -21.41 -10.95
CA LEU A 291 -1.10 -20.00 -11.16
C LEU A 291 0.12 -19.30 -11.79
N LEU A 292 -0.09 -18.56 -12.87
CA LEU A 292 0.94 -17.67 -13.41
C LEU A 292 1.07 -16.42 -12.51
N PRO A 293 2.29 -15.99 -12.14
CA PRO A 293 2.49 -14.85 -11.24
C PRO A 293 1.75 -13.58 -11.67
N ASP A 294 1.84 -13.22 -12.95
CA ASP A 294 1.22 -12.01 -13.51
C ASP A 294 -0.32 -12.01 -13.45
N ARG A 295 -0.94 -13.18 -13.23
CA ARG A 295 -2.39 -13.33 -13.11
C ARG A 295 -2.91 -13.17 -11.69
N LEU A 296 -2.03 -13.13 -10.68
CA LEU A 296 -2.43 -13.03 -9.28
C LEU A 296 -3.23 -11.75 -9.01
N GLY A 297 -2.83 -10.63 -9.60
CA GLY A 297 -3.50 -9.34 -9.43
C GLY A 297 -4.94 -9.31 -9.97
N ASP A 298 -5.24 -10.10 -10.99
CA ASP A 298 -6.57 -10.12 -11.61
C ASP A 298 -7.62 -10.82 -10.73
N LEU A 299 -7.18 -11.73 -9.86
CA LEU A 299 -8.06 -12.55 -9.04
C LEU A 299 -8.72 -11.74 -7.92
N ALA A 300 -9.94 -12.14 -7.57
CA ALA A 300 -10.54 -11.84 -6.27
C ALA A 300 -10.35 -13.02 -5.31
N ASP A 301 -10.72 -12.86 -4.05
CA ASP A 301 -10.43 -13.83 -2.98
C ASP A 301 -10.96 -15.22 -3.30
N GLU A 302 -12.21 -15.31 -3.76
CA GLU A 302 -12.84 -16.58 -4.14
C GLU A 302 -12.15 -17.27 -5.32
N GLY A 303 -11.61 -16.49 -6.27
CA GLY A 303 -10.87 -17.03 -7.40
C GLY A 303 -9.58 -17.71 -6.95
N LEU A 304 -8.82 -17.04 -6.08
CA LEU A 304 -7.61 -17.62 -5.49
C LEU A 304 -7.93 -18.85 -4.62
N LEU A 305 -8.93 -18.74 -3.73
CA LEU A 305 -9.35 -19.86 -2.88
C LEU A 305 -9.79 -21.07 -3.71
N HIS A 306 -10.53 -20.85 -4.79
CA HIS A 306 -10.94 -21.92 -5.70
C HIS A 306 -9.72 -22.65 -6.26
N MET A 307 -8.75 -21.91 -6.81
CA MET A 307 -7.53 -22.50 -7.37
C MET A 307 -6.73 -23.28 -6.32
N LEU A 308 -6.57 -22.70 -5.12
CA LEU A 308 -5.86 -23.34 -4.00
C LEU A 308 -6.54 -24.63 -3.53
N ARG A 309 -7.89 -24.68 -3.53
CA ARG A 309 -8.67 -25.86 -3.14
C ARG A 309 -8.63 -26.98 -4.18
N GLN A 310 -8.50 -26.66 -5.46
CA GLN A 310 -8.51 -27.66 -6.54
C GLN A 310 -7.13 -28.24 -6.83
N HIS A 311 -6.06 -27.49 -6.56
CA HIS A 311 -4.72 -27.92 -6.91
C HIS A 311 -4.14 -28.92 -5.90
N SER A 312 -3.61 -30.05 -6.39
CA SER A 312 -3.12 -31.16 -5.55
C SER A 312 -2.01 -30.74 -4.56
N ALA A 313 -1.16 -29.79 -4.94
CA ALA A 313 -0.08 -29.28 -4.09
C ALA A 313 -0.55 -28.44 -2.88
N THR A 314 -1.78 -27.92 -2.91
CA THR A 314 -2.27 -26.94 -1.92
C THR A 314 -3.60 -27.32 -1.27
N ALA A 315 -4.35 -28.25 -1.86
CA ALA A 315 -5.72 -28.55 -1.45
C ALA A 315 -5.85 -28.94 0.03
N ALA A 316 -4.98 -29.83 0.51
CA ALA A 316 -5.06 -30.35 1.87
C ALA A 316 -4.81 -29.26 2.93
N GLU A 317 -3.77 -28.45 2.76
CA GLU A 317 -3.47 -27.33 3.67
C GLU A 317 -4.45 -26.17 3.52
N THR A 318 -5.01 -25.95 2.33
CA THR A 318 -6.09 -24.97 2.13
C THR A 318 -7.35 -25.37 2.90
N ALA A 319 -7.74 -26.65 2.86
CA ALA A 319 -8.84 -27.15 3.67
C ALA A 319 -8.58 -26.96 5.16
N ARG A 320 -7.35 -27.18 5.63
CA ARG A 320 -6.99 -26.92 7.04
C ARG A 320 -7.07 -25.44 7.41
N LEU A 321 -6.59 -24.54 6.55
CA LEU A 321 -6.68 -23.09 6.77
C LEU A 321 -8.14 -22.65 6.96
N LEU A 322 -9.05 -23.19 6.14
CA LEU A 322 -10.46 -22.78 6.14
C LEU A 322 -11.29 -23.47 7.24
N GLU A 323 -11.08 -24.75 7.48
CA GLU A 323 -11.96 -25.58 8.32
C GLU A 323 -11.38 -25.86 9.71
N ARG A 324 -10.05 -25.75 9.86
CA ARG A 324 -9.33 -26.07 11.11
C ARG A 324 -8.36 -24.94 11.54
N PRO A 325 -8.81 -23.67 11.58
CA PRO A 325 -7.93 -22.55 11.95
C PRO A 325 -7.39 -22.67 13.39
N HIS A 326 -8.09 -23.37 14.28
CA HIS A 326 -7.65 -23.65 15.65
C HIS A 326 -6.37 -24.49 15.76
N GLU A 327 -5.93 -25.13 14.67
CA GLU A 327 -4.67 -25.88 14.61
C GLU A 327 -3.45 -25.01 14.29
N LEU A 328 -3.68 -23.78 13.82
CA LEU A 328 -2.62 -22.84 13.50
C LEU A 328 -1.98 -22.33 14.79
N ALA A 329 -0.68 -22.52 14.90
CA ALA A 329 0.11 -21.96 15.98
C ALA A 329 1.14 -20.98 15.42
N VAL A 330 1.01 -19.72 15.84
CA VAL A 330 2.06 -18.72 15.64
C VAL A 330 3.00 -18.81 16.84
N VAL A 331 4.26 -19.11 16.58
CA VAL A 331 5.29 -19.28 17.62
C VAL A 331 6.45 -18.34 17.39
N ARG A 332 7.09 -17.89 18.48
CA ARG A 332 8.30 -17.06 18.36
C ARG A 332 9.50 -17.93 18.05
N ARG A 333 10.47 -17.34 17.35
CA ARG A 333 11.73 -18.00 17.01
C ARG A 333 12.46 -18.41 18.31
N GLY A 334 12.60 -19.73 18.53
CA GLY A 334 13.24 -20.30 19.72
C GLY A 334 12.30 -20.96 20.74
N GLU A 335 10.98 -20.82 20.58
CA GLU A 335 10.00 -21.54 21.41
C GLU A 335 9.81 -22.98 20.95
N ARG A 336 9.72 -23.94 21.89
CA ARG A 336 9.48 -25.36 21.57
C ARG A 336 8.01 -25.55 21.18
N THR A 337 7.77 -26.13 20.00
CA THR A 337 6.46 -26.56 19.53
C THR A 337 6.13 -27.94 20.10
N SER A 338 5.67 -28.03 21.36
CA SER A 338 5.25 -29.32 21.91
C SER A 338 3.99 -29.83 21.17
N GLY A 339 4.17 -30.72 20.19
CA GLY A 339 3.10 -31.50 19.57
C GLY A 339 2.23 -30.81 18.51
N ARG A 340 2.51 -29.56 18.11
CA ARG A 340 1.75 -28.84 17.06
C ARG A 340 2.46 -28.92 15.71
N ARG A 341 1.70 -29.29 14.64
CA ARG A 341 2.25 -29.66 13.31
C ARG A 341 2.51 -28.48 12.36
N THR A 342 1.94 -27.30 12.60
CA THR A 342 2.17 -26.10 11.76
C THR A 342 2.61 -24.94 12.63
N ALA A 343 3.88 -24.56 12.51
CA ALA A 343 4.48 -23.46 13.24
C ALA A 343 4.77 -22.31 12.27
N VAL A 344 4.11 -21.17 12.45
CA VAL A 344 4.41 -19.95 11.70
C VAL A 344 5.35 -19.09 12.54
N LEU A 345 6.51 -18.74 11.98
CA LEU A 345 7.49 -17.88 12.63
C LEU A 345 7.03 -16.41 12.56
N CYS A 346 6.69 -15.82 13.71
CA CYS A 346 6.43 -14.39 13.80
C CYS A 346 7.75 -13.60 13.70
N ALA A 347 7.88 -12.77 12.67
CA ALA A 347 9.03 -11.89 12.48
C ALA A 347 8.74 -10.41 12.80
N ASP A 348 7.48 -10.04 13.05
CA ASP A 348 7.10 -8.63 13.10
C ASP A 348 7.24 -8.01 14.50
N ARG A 349 8.40 -7.43 14.77
CA ARG A 349 8.66 -6.66 16.00
C ARG A 349 8.12 -5.23 15.94
N ARG A 350 7.73 -4.69 14.77
CA ARG A 350 7.36 -3.27 14.61
C ARG A 350 6.00 -2.98 15.21
N ALA A 351 4.97 -3.77 14.87
CA ALA A 351 3.61 -3.56 15.35
C ALA A 351 3.52 -3.65 16.89
N GLU A 352 4.19 -4.65 17.49
CA GLU A 352 4.28 -4.77 18.96
C GLU A 352 4.99 -3.57 19.61
N GLN A 353 6.06 -3.04 19.00
CA GLN A 353 6.79 -1.89 19.54
C GLN A 353 5.96 -0.60 19.46
N THR A 354 5.26 -0.39 18.35
CA THR A 354 4.33 0.74 18.17
C THR A 354 3.21 0.71 19.19
N ALA A 355 2.53 -0.44 19.36
CA ALA A 355 1.47 -0.60 20.36
C ALA A 355 1.98 -0.32 21.79
N ARG A 356 3.16 -0.86 22.16
CA ARG A 356 3.78 -0.58 23.48
C ARG A 356 4.13 0.89 23.69
N ARG A 357 4.57 1.60 22.65
CA ARG A 357 4.90 3.03 22.71
C ARG A 357 3.62 3.85 22.92
N LEU A 358 2.58 3.57 22.16
CA LEU A 358 1.30 4.26 22.24
C LEU A 358 0.55 3.99 23.56
N ARG A 359 0.60 2.75 24.08
CA ARG A 359 0.07 2.42 25.42
C ARG A 359 0.71 3.25 26.53
N ARG A 360 2.02 3.52 26.45
CA ARG A 360 2.71 4.39 27.43
C ARG A 360 2.24 5.84 27.37
N ILE A 361 1.90 6.33 26.18
CA ILE A 361 1.31 7.66 25.98
C ILE A 361 -0.10 7.72 26.61
N LEU A 362 -0.90 6.66 26.42
CA LEU A 362 -2.27 6.56 26.96
C LEU A 362 -2.31 6.32 28.48
N ALA A 363 -1.35 5.58 29.06
CA ALA A 363 -1.36 5.15 30.46
C ALA A 363 -0.85 6.21 31.48
N GLY A 364 -0.63 7.47 31.08
CA GLY A 364 -0.25 8.55 32.00
C GLY A 364 1.14 8.43 32.64
N GLY A 365 2.02 7.55 32.14
CA GLY A 365 3.32 7.21 32.72
C GLY A 365 4.44 8.20 32.40
N ARG A 366 4.41 9.34 33.10
CA ARG A 366 5.35 10.49 33.21
C ARG A 366 4.72 11.76 32.67
N ARG A 367 4.38 12.66 33.60
CA ARG A 367 4.46 14.11 33.38
C ARG A 367 5.86 14.41 32.86
N MET A 368 6.03 14.50 31.55
CA MET A 368 7.01 15.43 31.02
C MET A 368 6.35 16.80 31.14
N GLY A 369 6.92 17.65 32.00
CA GLY A 369 6.39 18.98 32.28
C GLY A 369 6.12 19.72 30.98
N MET A 370 4.85 20.01 30.71
CA MET A 370 4.41 20.89 29.63
C MET A 370 4.74 22.37 29.90
N ARG A 371 5.67 22.65 30.83
CA ARG A 371 6.11 23.99 31.23
C ARG A 371 7.63 24.23 31.14
N ASP A 372 8.44 23.21 30.84
CA ASP A 372 9.90 23.38 30.59
C ASP A 372 10.26 23.33 29.09
N ARG A 373 9.28 23.51 28.19
CA ARG A 373 9.50 23.59 26.73
C ARG A 373 9.06 24.92 26.12
N ILE A 374 9.06 25.99 26.92
CA ILE A 374 9.15 27.36 26.40
C ILE A 374 10.58 27.83 26.67
N GLY A 375 11.50 27.36 25.83
CA GLY A 375 12.93 27.66 25.93
C GLY A 375 13.77 26.71 25.10
N GLY A 376 14.04 27.07 23.83
CA GLY A 376 15.09 26.45 23.02
C GLY A 376 14.63 25.34 22.07
N ASN A 377 14.41 25.72 20.81
CA ASN A 377 14.20 24.88 19.63
C ASN A 377 15.32 23.82 19.45
N ARG A 378 15.01 22.51 19.54
CA ARG A 378 15.80 21.44 18.89
C ARG A 378 14.84 20.43 18.26
N GLN A 379 14.79 20.43 16.92
CA GLN A 379 14.06 19.47 16.11
C GLN A 379 14.73 18.08 16.22
N GLU A 380 13.96 16.99 16.12
CA GLU A 380 14.54 15.63 16.08
C GLU A 380 15.41 15.46 14.82
N GLU A 381 16.67 15.05 15.02
CA GLU A 381 17.69 14.94 13.97
C GLU A 381 17.80 13.49 13.44
N THR A 382 17.59 13.30 12.15
CA THR A 382 17.84 12.04 11.44
C THR A 382 19.17 12.11 10.70
N ARG A 383 19.97 11.05 10.74
CA ARG A 383 21.26 10.96 10.01
C ARG A 383 21.23 9.84 8.99
N ILE A 384 21.54 10.17 7.74
CA ILE A 384 21.65 9.21 6.64
C ILE A 384 23.09 9.15 6.16
N TYR A 385 23.74 8.00 6.34
CA TYR A 385 25.08 7.70 5.88
C TYR A 385 24.99 7.08 4.49
N LEU A 386 25.22 7.89 3.46
CA LEU A 386 25.30 7.47 2.06
C LEU A 386 26.69 6.88 1.83
N VAL A 387 26.76 5.58 1.54
CA VAL A 387 28.00 4.82 1.35
C VAL A 387 28.09 4.41 -0.11
N ARG A 388 28.93 5.10 -0.89
CA ARG A 388 29.25 4.66 -2.26
C ARG A 388 29.98 3.32 -2.20
N HIS A 389 29.60 2.39 -3.05
CA HIS A 389 30.19 1.06 -3.08
C HIS A 389 31.73 1.09 -3.17
N ALA A 390 32.36 0.11 -2.53
CA ALA A 390 33.81 -0.09 -2.59
C ALA A 390 34.26 -0.64 -3.94
N HIS A 391 35.57 -0.73 -4.14
CA HIS A 391 36.15 -1.16 -5.41
C HIS A 391 35.59 -2.52 -5.86
N SER A 392 35.19 -2.59 -7.12
CA SER A 392 34.67 -3.80 -7.75
C SER A 392 35.22 -3.85 -9.17
N ALA A 393 35.79 -4.99 -9.55
CA ALA A 393 36.33 -5.18 -10.89
C ALA A 393 35.21 -5.03 -11.92
N TYR A 394 35.48 -4.28 -12.99
CA TYR A 394 34.50 -4.11 -14.06
C TYR A 394 34.35 -5.42 -14.83
N GLU A 395 33.10 -5.88 -14.97
CA GLU A 395 32.74 -7.06 -15.74
C GLU A 395 31.64 -6.68 -16.74
N HIS A 396 31.98 -6.70 -18.02
CA HIS A 396 31.05 -6.32 -19.07
C HIS A 396 29.78 -7.19 -19.05
N GLY A 397 28.61 -6.55 -19.11
CA GLY A 397 27.31 -7.22 -19.10
C GLY A 397 26.86 -7.82 -17.75
N ARG A 398 27.65 -7.66 -16.67
CA ARG A 398 27.33 -8.17 -15.32
C ARG A 398 27.32 -7.06 -14.26
N GLU A 399 26.87 -5.88 -14.67
CA GLU A 399 26.94 -4.68 -13.84
C GLU A 399 26.14 -4.82 -12.53
N ARG A 400 25.05 -5.58 -12.54
CA ARG A 400 24.23 -5.83 -11.34
C ARG A 400 24.84 -6.91 -10.43
N GLU A 401 25.40 -7.97 -11.02
CA GLU A 401 25.88 -9.16 -10.31
C GLU A 401 27.32 -9.06 -9.82
N ARG A 402 28.14 -8.15 -10.36
CA ARG A 402 29.55 -8.02 -9.96
C ARG A 402 29.69 -7.65 -8.48
N GLY A 403 30.47 -8.45 -7.77
CA GLY A 403 30.78 -8.27 -6.35
C GLY A 403 32.02 -7.41 -6.13
N LEU A 404 32.41 -7.25 -4.87
CA LEU A 404 33.63 -6.52 -4.50
C LEU A 404 34.90 -7.28 -4.90
N SER A 405 35.93 -6.54 -5.30
CA SER A 405 37.28 -7.10 -5.44
C SER A 405 37.87 -7.38 -4.04
N GLU A 406 39.06 -8.00 -3.98
CA GLU A 406 39.78 -8.18 -2.72
C GLU A 406 40.03 -6.84 -2.00
N GLN A 407 40.51 -5.83 -2.74
CA GLN A 407 40.62 -4.46 -2.23
C GLN A 407 39.28 -3.92 -1.73
N GLY A 408 38.20 -4.12 -2.49
CA GLY A 408 36.86 -3.66 -2.11
C GLY A 408 36.33 -4.32 -0.84
N ARG A 409 36.63 -5.60 -0.59
CA ARG A 409 36.28 -6.27 0.66
C ARG A 409 37.04 -5.69 1.85
N ALA A 410 38.33 -5.42 1.68
CA ALA A 410 39.12 -4.75 2.71
C ALA A 410 38.61 -3.31 2.99
N ASP A 411 38.21 -2.58 1.95
CA ASP A 411 37.55 -1.28 2.07
C ASP A 411 36.21 -1.36 2.82
N ALA A 412 35.38 -2.37 2.55
CA ALA A 412 34.11 -2.59 3.23
C ALA A 412 34.29 -2.84 4.73
N GLU A 413 35.31 -3.63 5.11
CA GLU A 413 35.68 -3.84 6.52
C GLU A 413 36.16 -2.54 7.18
N ARG A 414 36.95 -1.72 6.47
CA ARG A 414 37.37 -0.39 6.97
C ARG A 414 36.16 0.52 7.21
N ILE A 415 35.20 0.57 6.28
CA ILE A 415 33.95 1.32 6.46
C ILE A 415 33.18 0.83 7.68
N ALA A 416 33.09 -0.50 7.88
CA ALA A 416 32.41 -1.07 9.02
C ALA A 416 33.07 -0.68 10.34
N LEU A 417 34.39 -0.80 10.44
CA LEU A 417 35.14 -0.37 11.63
C LEU A 417 34.92 1.11 11.95
N ARG A 418 34.88 1.93 10.91
CA ARG A 418 34.74 3.37 11.00
C ARG A 418 33.36 3.84 11.44
N LEU A 419 32.31 3.17 10.96
CA LEU A 419 30.92 3.54 11.26
C LEU A 419 30.30 2.76 12.42
N ARG A 420 30.98 1.75 13.01
CA ARG A 420 30.41 0.89 14.07
C ARG A 420 29.90 1.64 15.29
N ASN A 421 30.52 2.77 15.63
CA ASN A 421 30.18 3.58 16.81
C ASN A 421 29.15 4.67 16.51
N GLU A 422 28.75 4.82 15.25
CA GLU A 422 27.74 5.79 14.84
C GLU A 422 26.33 5.38 15.25
N GLY A 423 26.11 4.23 15.90
CA GLY A 423 24.80 3.82 16.39
C GLY A 423 23.76 3.60 15.28
N ILE A 424 24.23 3.25 14.08
CA ILE A 424 23.40 2.96 12.91
C ILE A 424 22.63 1.66 13.16
N ARG A 425 21.31 1.70 12.96
CA ARG A 425 20.41 0.55 13.18
C ARG A 425 19.65 0.12 11.95
N ILE A 426 19.59 0.97 10.93
CA ILE A 426 18.83 0.73 9.71
C ILE A 426 19.82 0.64 8.55
N PHE A 427 19.73 -0.44 7.77
CA PHE A 427 20.64 -0.73 6.67
C PHE A 427 19.84 -0.97 5.41
N VAL A 428 20.03 -0.08 4.44
CA VAL A 428 19.35 -0.08 3.15
C VAL A 428 20.40 -0.10 2.05
N SER A 429 20.12 -0.71 0.91
CA SER A 429 21.06 -0.68 -0.22
C SER A 429 20.36 -0.71 -1.56
N SER A 430 21.05 -0.19 -2.56
CA SER A 430 20.91 -0.61 -3.95
C SER A 430 20.88 -2.14 -4.08
N PRO A 431 20.15 -2.70 -5.05
CA PRO A 431 20.13 -4.14 -5.28
C PRO A 431 21.44 -4.67 -5.90
N TYR A 432 22.35 -3.78 -6.34
CA TYR A 432 23.60 -4.20 -6.97
C TYR A 432 24.54 -4.83 -5.95
N ARG A 433 25.10 -6.00 -6.29
CA ARG A 433 25.84 -6.84 -5.34
C ARG A 433 26.97 -6.10 -4.64
N ARG A 434 27.78 -5.33 -5.37
CA ARG A 434 28.86 -4.50 -4.80
C ARG A 434 28.39 -3.50 -3.75
N ALA A 435 27.21 -2.89 -3.90
CA ALA A 435 26.69 -1.92 -2.93
C ALA A 435 26.23 -2.62 -1.64
N VAL A 436 25.55 -3.76 -1.79
CA VAL A 436 25.13 -4.61 -0.67
C VAL A 436 26.35 -5.12 0.10
N GLU A 437 27.33 -5.69 -0.60
CA GLU A 437 28.56 -6.22 0.01
C GLU A 437 29.38 -5.13 0.71
N THR A 438 29.30 -3.87 0.26
CA THR A 438 30.04 -2.75 0.89
C THR A 438 29.56 -2.45 2.31
N ILE A 439 28.24 -2.52 2.56
CA ILE A 439 27.69 -2.22 3.89
C ILE A 439 27.36 -3.49 4.71
N ALA A 440 27.50 -4.68 4.10
CA ALA A 440 27.19 -5.94 4.77
C ALA A 440 28.02 -6.19 6.05
N PRO A 441 29.33 -5.92 6.11
CA PRO A 441 30.10 -6.11 7.35
C PRO A 441 29.61 -5.20 8.48
N LEU A 442 29.25 -3.95 8.16
CA LEU A 442 28.70 -2.99 9.13
C LEU A 442 27.32 -3.44 9.66
N ALA A 443 26.45 -3.90 8.76
CA ALA A 443 25.14 -4.42 9.13
C ALA A 443 25.26 -5.68 10.02
N ALA A 444 26.19 -6.58 9.67
CA ALA A 444 26.48 -7.78 10.44
C ALA A 444 26.99 -7.44 11.86
N ALA A 445 27.91 -6.48 11.99
CA ALA A 445 28.40 -5.99 13.28
C ALA A 445 27.28 -5.39 14.15
N ALA A 446 26.27 -4.77 13.53
CA ALA A 446 25.10 -4.24 14.22
C ALA A 446 24.00 -5.30 14.49
N GLY A 447 24.19 -6.55 14.04
CA GLY A 447 23.20 -7.63 14.15
C GLY A 447 21.93 -7.40 13.31
N GLN A 448 22.04 -6.62 12.24
CA GLN A 448 20.94 -6.24 11.35
C GLN A 448 21.09 -6.87 9.97
N ARG A 449 20.01 -6.82 9.17
CA ARG A 449 20.04 -7.22 7.75
C ARG A 449 20.01 -5.98 6.87
N VAL A 450 20.60 -6.09 5.68
CA VAL A 450 20.49 -5.09 4.62
C VAL A 450 19.20 -5.31 3.85
N VAL A 451 18.36 -4.27 3.75
CA VAL A 451 17.15 -4.27 2.92
C VAL A 451 17.46 -3.63 1.58
N GLN A 452 17.15 -4.32 0.48
CA GLN A 452 17.42 -3.80 -0.86
C GLN A 452 16.24 -2.98 -1.39
N HIS A 453 16.54 -1.88 -2.07
CA HIS A 453 15.57 -1.03 -2.75
C HIS A 453 15.98 -0.80 -4.19
N GLU A 454 15.14 -1.24 -5.14
CA GLU A 454 15.41 -1.17 -6.58
C GLU A 454 15.69 0.25 -7.08
N ASP A 455 15.03 1.24 -6.47
CA ASP A 455 15.18 2.66 -6.81
C ASP A 455 16.47 3.31 -6.31
N LEU A 456 17.34 2.55 -5.65
CA LEU A 456 18.72 2.93 -5.33
C LEU A 456 19.75 2.35 -6.32
N ARG A 457 19.32 1.71 -7.42
CA ARG A 457 20.23 1.30 -8.51
C ARG A 457 20.98 2.51 -9.08
N GLU A 458 22.20 2.28 -9.57
CA GLU A 458 22.98 3.34 -10.22
C GLU A 458 22.24 3.89 -11.45
N ARG A 459 22.47 5.16 -11.78
CA ARG A 459 21.84 5.77 -12.95
C ARG A 459 22.29 5.08 -14.24
N LEU A 460 21.35 4.57 -15.02
CA LEU A 460 21.63 4.06 -16.36
C LEU A 460 21.82 5.23 -17.32
N VAL A 461 23.07 5.54 -17.65
CA VAL A 461 23.40 6.39 -18.81
C VAL A 461 23.56 5.43 -20.00
N ALA A 462 23.06 5.81 -21.18
CA ALA A 462 23.03 4.99 -22.40
C ALA A 462 24.12 3.92 -22.43
N GLY A 463 23.72 2.65 -22.60
CA GLY A 463 24.52 1.44 -22.45
C GLY A 463 25.99 1.73 -22.21
N ASP A 464 26.41 1.76 -20.93
CA ASP A 464 27.73 2.20 -20.41
C ASP A 464 28.98 1.63 -21.13
N TRP A 465 28.79 0.80 -22.16
CA TRP A 465 29.76 0.07 -22.96
C TRP A 465 29.83 0.49 -24.44
N GLU A 466 28.88 1.25 -24.99
CA GLU A 466 28.91 1.73 -26.40
C GLU A 466 29.65 3.06 -26.54
N LEU A 467 29.86 3.77 -25.44
CA LEU A 467 30.53 5.07 -25.40
C LEU A 467 31.94 4.90 -24.86
N GLY A 468 32.96 5.21 -25.68
CA GLY A 468 34.34 5.29 -25.19
C GLY A 468 34.51 6.31 -24.05
N PRO A 469 35.63 6.31 -23.30
CA PRO A 469 35.81 7.13 -22.09
C PRO A 469 35.55 8.63 -22.28
N GLU A 470 35.91 9.18 -23.46
CA GLU A 470 35.67 10.58 -23.82
C GLU A 470 34.18 10.88 -24.06
N ASN A 471 33.46 9.95 -24.72
CA ASN A 471 32.02 10.10 -24.98
C ASN A 471 31.18 9.89 -23.72
N PHE A 472 31.61 9.01 -22.80
CA PHE A 472 30.95 8.84 -21.51
C PHE A 472 30.99 10.13 -20.68
N ARG A 473 32.14 10.83 -20.71
CA ARG A 473 32.32 12.07 -19.95
C ARG A 473 31.47 13.22 -20.48
N SER A 474 31.43 13.40 -21.80
CA SER A 474 30.60 14.44 -22.43
C SER A 474 29.11 14.17 -22.23
N GLU A 475 28.67 12.92 -22.33
CA GLU A 475 27.28 12.53 -22.07
C GLU A 475 26.88 12.71 -20.60
N LYS A 476 27.76 12.34 -19.66
CA LYS A 476 27.54 12.64 -18.23
C LYS A 476 27.40 14.13 -17.99
N GLN A 477 28.30 14.95 -18.54
CA GLN A 477 28.23 16.40 -18.40
C GLN A 477 26.92 16.97 -18.96
N ARG A 478 26.45 16.44 -20.10
CA ARG A 478 25.17 16.81 -20.70
C ARG A 478 23.98 16.46 -19.82
N CYS A 479 23.97 15.28 -19.19
CA CYS A 479 22.92 14.86 -18.26
C CYS A 479 22.82 15.77 -17.02
N TYR A 480 23.93 16.37 -16.58
CA TYR A 480 23.91 17.33 -15.47
C TYR A 480 23.55 18.76 -15.92
N ALA A 481 23.81 19.10 -17.18
CA ALA A 481 23.45 20.40 -17.76
C ALA A 481 21.96 20.49 -18.11
N ASP A 482 21.35 19.39 -18.54
CA ASP A 482 19.93 19.26 -18.84
C ASP A 482 19.36 18.07 -18.06
N LEU A 483 18.60 18.35 -17.00
CA LEU A 483 18.07 17.32 -16.10
C LEU A 483 17.00 16.44 -16.77
N ASP A 484 16.36 16.95 -17.83
CA ASP A 484 15.32 16.29 -18.61
C ASP A 484 15.91 15.54 -19.81
N TYR A 485 17.19 15.78 -20.13
CA TYR A 485 17.89 15.03 -21.17
C TYR A 485 17.93 13.54 -20.81
N ARG A 486 17.38 12.73 -21.70
CA ARG A 486 17.35 11.29 -21.59
C ARG A 486 18.30 10.67 -22.63
N PRO A 487 19.44 10.10 -22.21
CA PRO A 487 20.31 9.36 -23.11
C PRO A 487 19.57 8.18 -23.76
N PRO A 488 19.88 7.80 -25.02
CA PRO A 488 19.27 6.64 -25.67
C PRO A 488 19.39 5.37 -24.82
N GLY A 489 18.26 4.75 -24.45
CA GLY A 489 18.23 3.56 -23.59
C GLY A 489 18.59 3.79 -22.11
N GLY A 490 18.87 5.03 -21.71
CA GLY A 490 19.15 5.42 -20.32
C GLY A 490 17.96 6.12 -19.64
N GLU A 491 18.23 6.70 -18.47
CA GLU A 491 17.30 7.52 -17.68
C GLU A 491 17.83 8.96 -17.52
N SER A 492 16.91 9.92 -17.45
CA SER A 492 17.25 11.33 -17.20
C SER A 492 17.73 11.53 -15.75
N SER A 493 18.43 12.63 -15.50
CA SER A 493 18.86 12.97 -14.13
C SER A 493 17.65 13.24 -13.23
N ARG A 494 16.56 13.79 -13.78
CA ARG A 494 15.30 13.99 -13.04
C ARG A 494 14.68 12.67 -12.61
N GLU A 495 14.51 11.71 -13.54
CA GLU A 495 13.92 10.40 -13.25
C GLU A 495 14.71 9.65 -12.16
N ALA A 496 16.04 9.66 -12.28
CA ALA A 496 16.93 9.03 -11.31
C ALA A 496 16.88 9.73 -9.93
N ALA A 497 16.87 11.07 -9.91
CA ALA A 497 16.76 11.84 -8.67
C ALA A 497 15.41 11.57 -7.98
N GLU A 498 14.30 11.60 -8.72
CA GLU A 498 12.95 11.39 -8.19
C GLU A 498 12.80 10.03 -7.51
N ARG A 499 13.25 8.94 -8.16
CA ARG A 499 13.19 7.59 -7.56
C ARG A 499 14.07 7.47 -6.31
N GLY A 500 15.29 8.01 -6.34
CA GLY A 500 16.20 7.96 -5.19
C GLY A 500 15.70 8.80 -4.01
N ILE A 501 15.19 10.01 -4.30
CA ILE A 501 14.63 10.92 -3.30
C ILE A 501 13.35 10.36 -2.71
N ALA A 502 12.52 9.65 -3.48
CA ALA A 502 11.35 8.96 -2.97
C ALA A 502 11.75 7.95 -1.87
N VAL A 503 12.81 7.17 -2.09
CA VAL A 503 13.37 6.26 -1.07
C VAL A 503 13.87 7.04 0.15
N LEU A 504 14.65 8.11 -0.04
CA LEU A 504 15.14 8.93 1.08
C LEU A 504 14.01 9.54 1.90
N ARG A 505 12.98 10.09 1.24
CA ARG A 505 11.79 10.64 1.91
C ARG A 505 11.03 9.55 2.66
N GLY A 506 10.90 8.35 2.09
CA GLY A 506 10.34 7.19 2.79
C GLY A 506 11.12 6.87 4.06
N LEU A 507 12.44 6.77 3.96
CA LEU A 507 13.30 6.51 5.10
C LEU A 507 13.22 7.63 6.16
N LEU A 508 13.24 8.89 5.77
CA LEU A 508 13.08 10.02 6.68
C LEU A 508 11.73 10.02 7.41
N ARG A 509 10.66 9.56 6.74
CA ARG A 509 9.33 9.42 7.35
C ARG A 509 9.27 8.25 8.33
N THR A 510 9.75 7.08 7.92
CA THR A 510 9.66 5.84 8.72
C THR A 510 10.66 5.81 9.88
N HIS A 511 11.82 6.46 9.73
CA HIS A 511 12.96 6.37 10.63
C HIS A 511 13.38 7.74 11.19
N ALA A 512 12.40 8.59 11.51
CA ALA A 512 12.63 9.91 12.08
C ALA A 512 13.42 9.83 13.41
N GLY A 513 14.49 10.62 13.54
CA GLY A 513 15.38 10.62 14.70
C GLY A 513 16.37 9.45 14.76
N GLU A 514 16.35 8.54 13.77
CA GLU A 514 17.24 7.38 13.71
C GLU A 514 18.47 7.63 12.82
N ARG A 515 19.35 6.63 12.78
CA ARG A 515 20.59 6.64 12.02
C ARG A 515 20.60 5.49 11.03
N ILE A 516 20.76 5.81 9.75
CA ILE A 516 20.51 4.92 8.61
C ILE A 516 21.76 4.86 7.74
N ALA A 517 22.23 3.66 7.38
CA ALA A 517 23.24 3.49 6.33
C ALA A 517 22.60 3.05 5.02
N ILE A 518 23.00 3.69 3.92
CA ILE A 518 22.53 3.39 2.58
C ILE A 518 23.71 3.03 1.68
N GLY A 519 23.82 1.76 1.27
CA GLY A 519 24.78 1.33 0.26
C GLY A 519 24.32 1.75 -1.14
N THR A 520 25.05 2.63 -1.80
CA THR A 520 24.65 3.33 -3.03
C THR A 520 25.83 3.45 -4.02
N HIS A 521 25.67 4.27 -5.07
CA HIS A 521 26.64 4.50 -6.13
C HIS A 521 26.94 5.99 -6.31
N GLY A 522 27.84 6.34 -7.22
CA GLY A 522 28.34 7.72 -7.32
C GLY A 522 27.29 8.68 -7.91
N ASP A 523 26.67 8.31 -9.02
CA ASP A 523 25.77 9.21 -9.76
C ASP A 523 24.46 9.39 -9.00
N ILE A 524 23.80 8.28 -8.65
CA ILE A 524 22.54 8.30 -7.91
C ILE A 524 22.66 8.97 -6.54
N MET A 525 23.78 8.79 -5.82
CA MET A 525 24.03 9.50 -4.55
C MET A 525 24.11 11.01 -4.77
N THR A 526 24.80 11.44 -5.81
CA THR A 526 24.93 12.86 -6.14
C THR A 526 23.57 13.46 -6.47
N LEU A 527 22.78 12.79 -7.32
CA LEU A 527 21.44 13.25 -7.72
C LEU A 527 20.47 13.30 -6.54
N MET A 528 20.55 12.32 -5.64
CA MET A 528 19.77 12.32 -4.40
C MET A 528 20.09 13.53 -3.52
N LEU A 529 21.36 13.87 -3.35
CA LEU A 529 21.77 15.05 -2.58
C LEU A 529 21.43 16.35 -3.31
N ASN A 530 21.59 16.38 -4.64
CA ASN A 530 21.26 17.54 -5.49
C ASN A 530 19.82 17.99 -5.32
N GLY A 531 18.88 17.04 -5.24
CA GLY A 531 17.46 17.36 -5.05
C GLY A 531 17.09 17.92 -3.68
N PHE A 532 18.02 17.92 -2.71
CA PHE A 532 17.88 18.67 -1.46
C PHE A 532 18.70 19.97 -1.44
N ASP A 533 19.84 19.99 -2.12
CA ASP A 533 20.74 21.13 -2.18
C ASP A 533 21.52 21.12 -3.51
N ALA A 534 21.37 22.18 -4.30
CA ALA A 534 21.94 22.28 -5.63
C ALA A 534 23.48 22.28 -5.67
N GLN A 535 24.17 22.45 -4.53
CA GLN A 535 25.64 22.41 -4.46
C GLN A 535 26.22 21.03 -4.82
N TYR A 536 25.42 19.97 -4.73
CA TYR A 536 25.84 18.61 -5.08
C TYR A 536 25.65 18.38 -6.58
N ASP A 537 26.56 18.92 -7.37
CA ASP A 537 26.48 18.97 -8.84
C ASP A 537 27.45 17.98 -9.53
N PHE A 538 27.68 18.17 -10.82
CA PHE A 538 28.63 17.38 -11.60
C PHE A 538 30.06 17.42 -11.03
N GLU A 539 30.50 18.56 -10.48
CA GLU A 539 31.82 18.69 -9.89
C GLU A 539 31.90 17.96 -8.54
N PHE A 540 30.81 17.93 -7.77
CA PHE A 540 30.72 17.05 -6.60
C PHE A 540 30.89 15.58 -7.00
N TRP A 541 30.13 15.11 -8.00
CA TRP A 541 30.24 13.73 -8.50
C TRP A 541 31.68 13.40 -8.93
N ARG A 542 32.35 14.29 -9.67
CA ARG A 542 33.73 14.13 -10.12
C ARG A 542 34.73 13.97 -8.97
N ARG A 543 34.48 14.59 -7.82
CA ARG A 543 35.35 14.53 -6.64
C ARG A 543 35.13 13.28 -5.78
N LEU A 544 34.05 12.53 -6.01
CA LEU A 544 33.75 11.33 -5.23
C LEU A 544 34.84 10.27 -5.44
N THR A 545 35.38 9.78 -4.33
CA THR A 545 36.27 8.62 -4.30
C THR A 545 35.48 7.31 -4.33
N MET A 546 36.14 6.16 -4.46
CA MET A 546 35.48 4.85 -4.45
C MET A 546 36.22 3.91 -3.50
N PRO A 547 35.64 3.53 -2.35
CA PRO A 547 34.35 4.01 -1.81
C PRO A 547 34.39 5.47 -1.33
N ASP A 548 33.22 6.03 -1.01
CA ASP A 548 33.08 7.31 -0.31
C ASP A 548 31.91 7.26 0.69
N VAL A 549 31.95 8.09 1.73
CA VAL A 549 30.91 8.12 2.78
C VAL A 549 30.51 9.54 3.11
N TYR A 550 29.23 9.86 2.99
CA TYR A 550 28.66 11.14 3.38
C TYR A 550 27.54 10.96 4.41
N CYS A 551 27.56 11.77 5.47
CA CYS A 551 26.47 11.84 6.45
C CYS A 551 25.60 13.06 6.15
N ALA A 552 24.40 12.82 5.63
CA ALA A 552 23.36 13.82 5.46
C ALA A 552 22.53 13.95 6.76
N LEU A 553 22.51 15.16 7.32
CA LEU A 553 21.74 15.51 8.51
C LEU A 553 20.40 16.14 8.10
N PHE A 554 19.32 15.65 8.69
CA PHE A 554 17.98 16.19 8.52
C PHE A 554 17.39 16.57 9.87
N ALA A 555 16.76 17.73 9.97
CA ALA A 555 16.08 18.22 11.16
C ALA A 555 14.61 18.46 10.84
N GLY A 556 13.70 17.76 11.52
CA GLY A 556 12.27 17.85 11.22
C GLY A 556 11.92 17.51 9.76
N GLY A 557 12.68 16.59 9.14
CA GLY A 557 12.52 16.20 7.73
C GLY A 557 13.13 17.17 6.70
N ARG A 558 13.71 18.30 7.13
CA ARG A 558 14.42 19.23 6.24
C ARG A 558 15.90 18.91 6.19
N PHE A 559 16.49 18.96 5.01
CA PHE A 559 17.94 18.83 4.84
C PHE A 559 18.65 19.99 5.54
N VAL A 560 19.68 19.67 6.33
CA VAL A 560 20.49 20.66 7.05
C VAL A 560 21.85 20.81 6.38
N ARG A 561 22.54 19.69 6.16
CA ARG A 561 23.88 19.62 5.56
C ARG A 561 24.23 18.17 5.24
N ALA A 562 25.17 17.92 4.32
CA ALA A 562 25.86 16.64 4.25
C ALA A 562 27.37 16.84 4.32
N GLU A 563 28.03 16.04 5.16
CA GLU A 563 29.46 16.10 5.38
C GLU A 563 30.11 14.79 4.93
N ARG A 564 31.24 14.90 4.23
CA ARG A 564 32.08 13.74 3.97
C ARG A 564 32.60 13.27 5.31
N ILE A 565 32.36 12.00 5.63
CA ILE A 565 33.05 11.38 6.74
C ILE A 565 34.46 11.14 6.16
N GLU A 566 35.53 11.61 6.80
CA GLU A 566 36.93 11.30 6.44
C GLU A 566 37.49 10.07 7.17
N GLY A 567 38.32 9.27 6.48
CA GLY A 567 39.05 8.17 7.10
C GLY A 567 40.25 8.72 7.86
N ASP A 568 40.55 8.16 9.03
CA ASP A 568 41.90 8.30 9.58
C ASP A 568 42.84 7.70 8.52
N GLY A 569 43.75 8.53 8.00
CA GLY A 569 44.62 8.23 6.86
C GLY A 569 45.55 7.04 7.06
#